data_AF-A0AAV3TZG6-F1
#
_entry.id   AF-A0AAV3TZG6-F1
#
_cell.length_a   1.000
_cell.length_b   1.000
_cell.length_c   1.000
_cell.angle_alpha   90.00
_cell.angle_beta   90.00
_cell.angle_gamma   90.00
#
_symmetry.space_group_name_H-M   'P 1'
#
loop_
_entity.id
_entity.type
_entity.pdbx_description
1 polymer ?
#
loop_
_entity_poly.entity_id
_entity_poly.type
_entity_poly.pdbx_seq_one_letter_code
_entity_poly.pdbx_strand_id
1 'polypeptide(L)'
;MLKHIAVRLRKFHHGQLAFNINESTVVNANIEKRDPALKNLLEGFLNNGLEYTVDGCDLYWFQIDDEHPLSFYEPLNEVEVVFESEWFENKKDSFRHMAGMKYFDASAGLANQFTIKDQQRKIAYQLDSAA
;
A
#
# COMPACT_ATOMS: atom_id res chain seq x y z
N MET A 1 -11.36 -10.96 -0.19
CA MET A 1 -9.91 -11.28 -0.22
C MET A 1 -9.10 -10.14 0.38
N LEU A 2 -8.26 -10.45 1.38
CA LEU A 2 -7.45 -9.45 2.09
C LEU A 2 -6.24 -8.97 1.29
N LYS A 3 -6.08 -7.65 1.17
CA LYS A 3 -4.99 -7.00 0.42
C LYS A 3 -4.41 -5.84 1.20
N HIS A 4 -3.12 -5.61 1.02
CA HIS A 4 -2.49 -4.34 1.39
C HIS A 4 -2.49 -3.43 0.18
N ILE A 5 -2.87 -2.17 0.39
CA ILE A 5 -2.96 -1.18 -0.68
C ILE A 5 -2.42 0.17 -0.19
N ALA A 6 -1.63 0.81 -1.05
CA ALA A 6 -1.10 2.15 -0.85
C ALA A 6 -1.74 3.10 -1.85
N VAL A 7 -2.45 4.12 -1.33
CA VAL A 7 -3.26 5.05 -2.14
C VAL A 7 -2.84 6.48 -1.89
N ARG A 8 -2.68 7.25 -2.97
CA ARG A 8 -2.45 8.70 -2.96
C ARG A 8 -3.73 9.41 -2.52
N LEU A 9 -3.69 10.08 -1.37
CA LEU A 9 -4.82 10.86 -0.87
C LEU A 9 -4.35 12.20 -0.32
N ARG A 10 -5.22 13.21 -0.41
CA ARG A 10 -4.97 14.50 0.29
C ARG A 10 -5.18 14.40 1.80
N LYS A 11 -6.09 13.53 2.22
CA LYS A 11 -6.40 13.27 3.63
C LYS A 11 -6.74 11.80 3.81
N PHE A 12 -6.32 11.25 4.94
CA PHE A 12 -6.55 9.85 5.29
C PHE A 12 -8.02 9.39 5.19
N HIS A 13 -8.98 10.19 5.70
CA HIS A 13 -10.40 9.79 5.74
C HIS A 13 -11.05 9.69 4.36
N HIS A 14 -10.46 10.31 3.32
CA HIS A 14 -10.96 10.17 1.95
C HIS A 14 -10.82 8.72 1.44
N GLY A 15 -9.82 7.98 1.93
CA GLY A 15 -9.63 6.57 1.57
C GLY A 15 -10.75 5.68 2.08
N GLN A 16 -11.17 5.86 3.34
CA GLN A 16 -12.30 5.10 3.91
C GLN A 16 -13.58 5.33 3.11
N LEU A 17 -13.86 6.57 2.72
CA LEU A 17 -15.02 6.89 1.89
C LEU A 17 -14.93 6.22 0.50
N ALA A 18 -13.78 6.31 -0.16
CA ALA A 18 -13.57 5.70 -1.48
C ALA A 18 -13.71 4.17 -1.45
N PHE A 19 -13.18 3.49 -0.43
CA PHE A 19 -13.33 2.04 -0.31
C PHE A 19 -14.77 1.64 -0.02
N ASN A 20 -15.47 2.37 0.85
CA ASN A 20 -16.87 2.10 1.14
C ASN A 20 -17.77 2.24 -0.11
N ILE A 21 -17.50 3.21 -0.98
CA ILE A 21 -18.23 3.40 -2.25
C ILE A 21 -17.97 2.23 -3.21
N ASN A 22 -16.75 1.69 -3.23
CA ASN A 22 -16.35 0.57 -4.08
C ASN A 22 -16.59 -0.81 -3.44
N GLU A 23 -17.56 -0.90 -2.53
CA GLU A 23 -17.95 -2.15 -1.84
C GLU A 23 -16.76 -2.88 -1.18
N SER A 24 -15.72 -2.13 -0.80
CA SER A 24 -14.50 -2.66 -0.20
C SER A 24 -14.47 -2.32 1.29
N THR A 25 -14.24 -3.32 2.13
CA THR A 25 -14.20 -3.12 3.58
C THR A 25 -12.78 -2.77 4.03
N VAL A 26 -12.59 -1.62 4.67
CA VAL A 26 -11.31 -1.28 5.31
C VAL A 26 -11.18 -2.04 6.63
N VAL A 27 -10.29 -3.04 6.66
CA VAL A 27 -10.03 -3.89 7.85
C VAL A 27 -9.02 -3.23 8.77
N ASN A 28 -7.94 -2.69 8.19
CA ASN A 28 -6.92 -1.97 8.94
C ASN A 28 -6.49 -0.73 8.17
N ALA A 29 -6.08 0.28 8.92
CA ALA A 29 -5.49 1.48 8.34
C ALA A 29 -4.29 1.91 9.19
N ASN A 30 -3.37 2.67 8.60
CA ASN A 30 -2.06 2.97 9.18
C ASN A 30 -1.32 1.69 9.65
N ILE A 31 -1.41 0.61 8.87
CA ILE A 31 -0.84 -0.69 9.25
C ILE A 31 0.69 -0.66 9.28
N GLU A 32 1.31 0.21 8.49
CA GLU A 32 2.75 0.47 8.47
C GLU A 32 3.30 0.99 9.81
N LYS A 33 2.44 1.57 10.67
CA LYS A 33 2.83 1.99 12.02
C LYS A 33 2.84 0.84 13.03
N ARG A 34 2.14 -0.26 12.72
CA ARG A 34 1.91 -1.39 13.63
C ARG A 34 2.69 -2.63 13.22
N ASP A 35 2.95 -2.84 11.93
CA ASP A 35 3.70 -3.97 11.40
C ASP A 35 5.14 -3.54 11.03
N PRO A 36 6.17 -3.99 11.79
CA PRO A 36 7.57 -3.67 11.50
C PRO A 36 8.07 -4.18 10.15
N ALA A 37 7.59 -5.34 9.69
CA ALA A 37 7.97 -5.86 8.37
C ALA A 37 7.45 -4.94 7.27
N LEU A 38 6.22 -4.46 7.42
CA LEU A 38 5.61 -3.56 6.45
C LEU A 38 6.34 -2.23 6.45
N LYS A 39 6.64 -1.67 7.63
CA LYS A 39 7.47 -0.47 7.76
C LYS A 39 8.80 -0.61 7.01
N ASN A 40 9.51 -1.72 7.19
CA ASN A 40 10.78 -1.95 6.52
C ASN A 40 10.61 -2.15 5.00
N LEU A 41 9.52 -2.81 4.58
CA LEU A 41 9.15 -2.93 3.16
C LEU A 41 8.93 -1.54 2.53
N LEU A 42 8.29 -0.60 3.25
CA LEU A 42 8.13 0.78 2.79
C LEU A 42 9.48 1.49 2.58
N GLU A 43 10.44 1.31 3.50
CA GLU A 43 11.80 1.82 3.30
C GLU A 43 12.46 1.21 2.04
N GLY A 44 12.20 -0.07 1.78
CA GLY A 44 12.60 -0.72 0.53
C GLY A 44 11.98 -0.07 -0.71
N PHE A 45 10.69 0.25 -0.66
CA PHE A 45 10.02 0.95 -1.75
C PHE A 45 10.59 2.35 -1.98
N LEU A 46 10.84 3.09 -0.90
CA LEU A 46 11.47 4.41 -0.96
C LEU A 46 12.85 4.34 -1.63
N ASN A 47 13.67 3.36 -1.23
CA ASN A 47 14.98 3.13 -1.85
C ASN A 47 14.88 2.75 -3.34
N ASN A 48 13.77 2.15 -3.75
CA ASN A 48 13.46 1.82 -5.14
C ASN A 48 12.79 2.98 -5.92
N GLY A 49 12.68 4.16 -5.32
CA GLY A 49 12.20 5.38 -5.96
C GLY A 49 10.71 5.68 -5.75
N LEU A 50 10.03 5.00 -4.83
CA LEU A 50 8.67 5.38 -4.43
C LEU A 50 8.71 6.60 -3.50
N GLU A 51 8.17 7.72 -3.96
CA GLU A 51 7.98 8.90 -3.12
C GLU A 51 6.71 8.78 -2.27
N TYR A 52 6.79 9.24 -1.02
CA TYR A 52 5.63 9.25 -0.10
C TYR A 52 4.65 10.40 -0.35
N THR A 53 5.08 11.44 -1.05
CA THR A 53 4.23 12.57 -1.43
C THR A 53 4.32 12.74 -2.94
N VAL A 54 3.21 12.52 -3.63
CA VAL A 54 3.13 12.55 -5.10
C VAL A 54 1.94 13.38 -5.53
N ASP A 55 2.14 14.31 -6.47
CA ASP A 55 1.07 15.17 -6.98
C ASP A 55 0.31 15.91 -5.85
N GLY A 56 1.05 16.34 -4.81
CA GLY A 56 0.50 17.01 -3.62
C GLY A 56 -0.39 16.12 -2.73
N CYS A 57 -0.32 14.80 -2.89
CA CYS A 57 -1.03 13.82 -2.08
C CYS A 57 -0.04 12.94 -1.34
N ASP A 58 -0.36 12.62 -0.08
CA ASP A 58 0.43 11.67 0.69
C ASP A 58 -0.01 10.24 0.36
N LEU A 59 0.92 9.30 0.53
CA LEU A 59 0.66 7.88 0.35
C LEU A 59 0.18 7.26 1.66
N TYR A 60 -1.07 6.78 1.67
CA TYR A 60 -1.67 6.13 2.83
C TYR A 60 -1.87 4.64 2.60
N TRP A 61 -1.60 3.86 3.64
CA TRP A 61 -1.69 2.41 3.59
C TRP A 61 -2.93 1.88 4.32
N PHE A 62 -3.60 0.97 3.64
CA PHE A 62 -4.80 0.29 4.11
C PHE A 62 -4.65 -1.21 3.90
N GLN A 63 -5.35 -1.96 4.74
CA GLN A 63 -5.67 -3.35 4.49
C GLN A 63 -7.17 -3.41 4.20
N ILE A 64 -7.52 -3.91 3.02
CA ILE A 64 -8.90 -3.98 2.54
C ILE A 64 -9.31 -5.43 2.32
N ASP A 65 -10.61 -5.69 2.46
CA ASP A 65 -11.24 -6.97 2.14
C ASP A 65 -12.37 -6.73 1.13
N ASP A 66 -12.19 -7.29 -0.07
CA ASP A 66 -13.11 -7.18 -1.20
C ASP A 66 -12.92 -8.36 -2.18
N GLU A 67 -13.84 -8.49 -3.13
CA GLU A 67 -13.81 -9.51 -4.18
C GLU A 67 -12.98 -9.10 -5.41
N HIS A 68 -12.56 -7.84 -5.52
CA HIS A 68 -11.80 -7.36 -6.67
C HIS A 68 -10.40 -8.01 -6.72
N PRO A 69 -9.90 -8.44 -7.89
CA PRO A 69 -8.53 -8.95 -8.01
C PRO A 69 -7.50 -7.81 -7.93
N LEU A 70 -6.21 -8.13 -7.75
CA LEU A 70 -5.13 -7.12 -7.78
C LEU A 70 -5.14 -6.30 -9.08
N SER A 71 -5.43 -6.97 -10.20
CA SER A 71 -5.50 -6.37 -11.54
C SER A 71 -6.59 -5.30 -11.69
N PHE A 72 -7.54 -5.23 -10.77
CA PHE A 72 -8.51 -4.14 -10.71
C PHE A 72 -7.85 -2.83 -10.21
N TYR A 73 -6.96 -2.92 -9.21
CA TYR A 73 -6.31 -1.77 -8.57
C TYR A 73 -5.00 -1.36 -9.26
N GLU A 74 -4.29 -2.30 -9.87
CA GLU A 74 -3.05 -2.05 -10.62
C GLU A 74 -3.12 -0.94 -11.69
N PRO A 75 -4.20 -0.78 -12.48
CA PRO A 75 -4.29 0.29 -13.46
C PRO A 75 -4.68 1.65 -12.87
N LEU A 76 -5.13 1.72 -11.61
CA LEU A 76 -5.57 2.96 -10.99
C LEU A 76 -4.38 3.89 -10.70
N ASN A 77 -4.50 5.16 -11.10
CA ASN A 77 -3.41 6.14 -10.98
C ASN A 77 -3.16 6.55 -9.52
N GLU A 78 -4.20 6.50 -8.69
CA GLU A 78 -4.18 6.78 -7.27
C GLU A 78 -3.57 5.64 -6.45
N VAL A 79 -3.51 4.43 -6.99
CA VAL A 79 -2.92 3.27 -6.32
C VAL A 79 -1.45 3.18 -6.72
N GLU A 80 -0.54 3.24 -5.76
CA GLU A 80 0.89 3.07 -6.03
C GLU A 80 1.34 1.62 -5.89
N VAL A 81 0.83 0.96 -4.85
CA VAL A 81 1.22 -0.40 -4.50
C VAL A 81 -0.02 -1.16 -4.06
N VAL A 82 -0.15 -2.40 -4.52
CA VAL A 82 -1.18 -3.34 -4.06
C VAL A 82 -0.61 -4.75 -4.08
N PHE A 83 -0.88 -5.53 -3.04
CA PHE A 83 -0.50 -6.94 -2.97
C PHE A 83 -1.41 -7.72 -2.02
N GLU A 84 -1.46 -9.04 -2.20
CA GLU A 84 -2.21 -9.93 -1.33
C GLU A 84 -1.62 -9.95 0.08
N SER A 85 -2.49 -9.89 1.10
CA SER A 85 -2.05 -10.01 2.49
C SER A 85 -1.44 -11.39 2.78
N GLU A 86 -1.99 -12.44 2.18
CA GLU A 86 -1.47 -13.81 2.34
C GLU A 86 -0.05 -13.94 1.78
N TRP A 87 0.22 -13.37 0.60
CA TRP A 87 1.58 -13.32 0.05
C TRP A 87 2.55 -12.68 1.04
N PHE A 88 2.16 -11.56 1.64
CA PHE A 88 3.01 -10.83 2.57
C PHE A 88 3.30 -11.62 3.86
N GLU A 89 2.29 -12.26 4.45
CA GLU A 89 2.46 -13.12 5.62
C GLU A 89 3.37 -14.32 5.30
N ASN A 90 3.19 -14.96 4.14
CA ASN A 90 4.05 -16.05 3.69
C ASN A 90 5.52 -15.61 3.52
N LYS A 91 5.76 -14.39 3.02
CA LYS A 91 7.11 -13.82 2.95
C LYS A 91 7.66 -13.57 4.35
N LYS A 92 6.88 -12.96 5.24
CA LYS A 92 7.27 -12.69 6.64
C LYS A 92 7.72 -13.95 7.36
N ASP A 93 6.98 -15.05 7.19
CA ASP A 93 7.32 -16.31 7.83
C ASP A 93 8.70 -16.84 7.43
N SER A 94 9.15 -16.57 6.20
CA SER A 94 10.46 -17.01 5.72
C SER A 94 11.66 -16.37 6.45
N PHE A 95 11.49 -15.17 7.00
CA PHE A 95 12.56 -14.43 7.70
C PHE A 95 12.21 -14.05 9.14
N ARG A 96 11.10 -14.56 9.70
CA ARG A 96 10.65 -14.26 11.08
C ARG A 96 11.67 -14.60 12.17
N HIS A 97 12.59 -15.51 11.88
CA HIS A 97 13.65 -15.94 12.80
C HIS A 97 14.90 -15.04 12.76
N MET A 98 14.96 -14.12 11.80
CA MET A 98 16.04 -13.14 11.69
C MET A 98 15.84 -11.99 12.67
N ALA A 99 16.92 -11.30 13.01
CA ALA A 99 16.88 -10.14 13.91
C ALA A 99 17.81 -9.03 13.44
N GLY A 100 17.53 -7.80 13.90
CA GLY A 100 18.34 -6.62 13.61
C GLY A 100 18.44 -6.33 12.11
N MET A 101 19.64 -6.00 11.64
CA MET A 101 19.87 -5.58 10.25
C MET A 101 19.44 -6.66 9.23
N LYS A 102 19.66 -7.95 9.53
CA LYS A 102 19.25 -9.02 8.63
C LYS A 102 17.74 -9.07 8.41
N TYR A 103 16.96 -8.81 9.46
CA TYR A 103 15.50 -8.74 9.36
C TYR A 103 15.06 -7.51 8.56
N PHE A 104 15.71 -6.37 8.79
CA PHE A 104 15.48 -5.15 8.03
C PHE A 104 15.75 -5.37 6.54
N ASP A 105 16.94 -5.88 6.19
CA ASP A 105 17.36 -6.12 4.81
C ASP A 105 16.43 -7.12 4.10
N ALA A 106 16.04 -8.20 4.79
CA ALA A 106 15.12 -9.19 4.24
C ALA A 106 13.72 -8.60 3.96
N SER A 107 13.21 -7.76 4.88
CA SER A 107 11.91 -7.11 4.75
C SER A 107 11.92 -6.03 3.68
N ALA A 108 12.93 -5.15 3.69
CA ALA A 108 13.10 -4.09 2.69
C ALA A 108 13.37 -4.66 1.30
N GLY A 109 14.15 -5.75 1.22
CA GLY A 109 14.46 -6.43 -0.04
C GLY A 109 13.25 -7.05 -0.75
N LEU A 110 12.11 -7.22 -0.05
CA LEU A 110 10.86 -7.61 -0.70
C LEU A 110 10.40 -6.57 -1.73
N ALA A 111 10.72 -5.28 -1.55
CA ALA A 111 10.38 -4.22 -2.49
C ALA A 111 10.97 -4.43 -3.90
N ASN A 112 12.07 -5.20 -4.01
CA ASN A 112 12.70 -5.51 -5.30
C ASN A 112 11.85 -6.42 -6.19
N GLN A 113 10.77 -7.01 -5.66
CA GLN A 113 9.82 -7.82 -6.41
C GLN A 113 8.73 -6.96 -7.09
N PHE A 114 8.75 -5.64 -6.87
CA PHE A 114 7.74 -4.73 -7.40
C PHE A 114 8.37 -3.76 -8.39
N THR A 115 7.59 -3.42 -9.41
CA THR A 115 7.91 -2.33 -10.33
C THR A 115 7.22 -1.07 -9.83
N ILE A 116 7.99 -0.07 -9.41
CA ILE A 116 7.43 1.24 -9.06
C ILE A 116 6.88 1.88 -10.33
N LYS A 117 5.61 2.25 -10.26
CA LYS A 117 4.92 2.88 -11.38
C LYS A 117 5.40 4.35 -11.53
N ASP A 118 5.49 4.88 -12.75
CA ASP A 118 5.82 6.30 -13.02
C ASP A 118 5.02 7.32 -12.19
N GLN A 119 5.66 7.99 -11.23
CA GLN A 119 4.93 8.84 -10.29
C GLN A 119 4.43 10.16 -10.88
N GLN A 120 4.80 10.50 -12.13
CA GLN A 120 4.32 11.70 -12.85
C GLN A 120 2.88 11.58 -13.38
N ARG A 121 2.23 10.40 -13.24
CA ARG A 121 0.80 10.23 -13.55
C ARG A 121 -0.04 11.18 -12.71
N LYS A 122 -0.89 11.96 -13.37
CA LYS A 122 -1.87 12.82 -12.71
C LYS A 122 -3.03 11.99 -12.18
N ILE A 123 -3.48 12.33 -10.97
CA ILE A 123 -4.71 11.78 -10.42
C ILE A 123 -5.84 12.79 -10.62
N ALA A 124 -6.98 12.33 -11.14
CA ALA A 124 -8.19 13.13 -11.18
C ALA A 124 -8.84 13.09 -9.80
N TYR A 125 -8.28 13.87 -8.86
CA TYR A 125 -8.75 13.85 -7.48
C TYR A 125 -10.17 14.43 -7.38
N GLN A 126 -11.16 13.55 -7.25
CA GLN A 126 -12.54 13.91 -7.01
C GLN A 126 -12.94 13.45 -5.62
N LEU A 127 -13.37 14.40 -4.80
CA LEU A 127 -14.20 14.10 -3.66
C LEU A 127 -15.61 14.27 -4.19
N ASP A 128 -16.41 13.21 -4.17
CA ASP A 128 -17.84 13.39 -4.39
C ASP A 128 -18.34 14.35 -3.32
N SER A 129 -18.62 15.58 -3.77
CA SER A 129 -19.34 16.57 -3.00
C SER A 129 -20.82 16.19 -3.02
N ALA A 130 -21.14 15.08 -2.37
CA ALA A 130 -22.49 14.60 -2.13
C ALA A 130 -22.44 13.84 -0.80
N ALA A 131 -23.21 14.15 0.24
CA ALA A 131 -24.14 15.23 0.53
C ALA A 131 -24.25 15.27 2.07
#